data_AF-A0A846Q4I2-F1
#
_entry.id   AF-A0A846Q4I2-F1
#
_cell.length_a   1.000
_cell.length_b   1.000
_cell.length_c   1.000
_cell.angle_alpha   90.00
_cell.angle_beta   90.00
_cell.angle_gamma   90.00
#
_symmetry.space_group_name_H-M   'P 1'
#
loop_
_entity.id
_entity.type
_entity.pdbx_description
1 polymer ?
#
loop_
_entity_poly.entity_id
_entity_poly.type
_entity_poly.pdbx_seq_one_letter_code
_entity_poly.pdbx_strand_id
1 'polypeptide(L)'
;ARSLGYKAKPGFTTVRVRVRRGGLRKSSPVGGRRQRHSGFSRKVPAKSMQLIGEERVGKAYPNLEVLNSYWVGEDGQYKWFEVILADPHHAGIQRDNDINWICDKSQQGRVHRGLTSAGKKMRGLGH
;
A
#
# COMPACT_ATOMS: atom_id res chain seq x y z
N ALA A 1 12.45 -8.66 3.00
CA ALA A 1 11.92 -8.05 4.24
C ALA A 1 12.93 -7.14 4.95
N ARG A 2 14.08 -7.65 5.45
CA ARG A 2 15.04 -6.86 6.27
C ARG A 2 15.57 -5.60 5.58
N SER A 3 15.89 -5.66 4.29
CA SER A 3 16.35 -4.50 3.50
C SER A 3 15.33 -3.36 3.40
N LEU A 4 14.04 -3.65 3.65
CA LEU A 4 12.95 -2.67 3.59
C LEU A 4 12.58 -2.12 4.98
N GLY A 5 13.36 -2.45 6.01
CA GLY A 5 13.19 -1.93 7.38
C GLY A 5 12.52 -2.89 8.36
N TYR A 6 12.34 -4.18 8.02
CA TYR A 6 11.84 -5.16 8.99
C TYR A 6 12.90 -5.53 10.03
N LYS A 7 12.54 -5.43 11.31
CA LYS A 7 13.32 -5.95 12.45
C LYS A 7 12.51 -7.01 13.20
N ALA A 8 13.18 -8.07 13.65
CA ALA A 8 12.57 -9.15 14.43
C ALA A 8 12.46 -8.75 15.91
N LYS A 9 11.52 -7.87 16.23
CA LYS A 9 11.21 -7.44 17.60
C LYS A 9 9.71 -7.19 17.77
N PRO A 10 9.19 -7.16 19.00
CA PRO A 10 7.79 -6.84 19.25
C PRO A 10 7.38 -5.47 18.66
N GLY A 11 6.17 -5.40 18.11
CA GLY A 11 5.64 -4.21 17.41
C GLY A 11 5.85 -4.22 15.89
N PHE A 12 6.57 -5.19 15.32
CA PHE A 12 6.59 -5.43 13.88
C PHE A 12 5.69 -6.60 13.49
N THR A 13 4.89 -6.42 12.44
CA THR A 13 4.01 -7.47 11.90
C THR A 13 4.15 -7.51 10.38
N THR A 14 4.02 -8.69 9.78
CA THR A 14 3.94 -8.84 8.32
C THR A 14 2.59 -9.44 7.95
N VAL A 15 1.91 -8.81 6.99
CA VAL A 15 0.60 -9.26 6.51
C VAL A 15 0.69 -9.57 5.02
N ARG A 16 0.19 -10.74 4.63
CA ARG A 16 0.07 -11.12 3.22
C ARG A 16 -1.27 -10.65 2.67
N VAL A 17 -1.22 -9.89 1.57
CA VAL A 17 -2.42 -9.38 0.87
C VAL A 17 -2.50 -9.93 -0.55
N ARG A 18 -3.71 -10.31 -0.94
CA ARG A 18 -4.06 -10.74 -2.30
C ARG A 18 -4.71 -9.57 -3.04
N VAL A 19 -4.21 -9.27 -4.25
CA VAL A 19 -4.77 -8.26 -5.15
C VAL A 19 -5.09 -8.89 -6.49
N ARG A 20 -6.30 -8.66 -7.02
CA ARG A 20 -6.73 -9.20 -8.32
C ARG A 20 -5.91 -8.57 -9.45
N ARG A 21 -5.45 -9.39 -10.38
CA ARG A 21 -4.78 -8.97 -11.62
C ARG A 21 -5.78 -8.34 -12.60
N GLY A 22 -5.24 -7.49 -13.47
CA GLY A 22 -5.99 -6.82 -14.54
C GLY A 22 -6.18 -5.32 -14.31
N GLY A 23 -7.01 -4.74 -15.17
CA GLY A 23 -7.28 -3.29 -15.17
C GLY A 23 -8.37 -2.85 -14.19
N LEU A 24 -8.69 -1.56 -14.26
CA LEU A 24 -9.72 -0.91 -13.47
C LEU A 24 -11.10 -1.34 -13.97
N ARG A 25 -11.94 -1.82 -13.04
CA ARG A 25 -13.36 -2.08 -13.29
C ARG A 25 -14.17 -0.81 -13.09
N LYS A 26 -14.24 0.02 -14.13
CA LYS A 26 -15.06 1.24 -14.14
C LYS A 26 -16.53 0.87 -14.43
N SER A 27 -17.47 1.47 -13.70
CA SER A 27 -18.90 1.31 -13.97
C SER A 27 -19.30 1.92 -15.32
N SER A 28 -20.27 1.30 -15.98
CA SER A 28 -20.83 1.84 -17.23
C SER A 28 -21.55 3.17 -16.96
N PRO A 29 -21.38 4.19 -17.80
CA PRO A 29 -22.20 5.40 -17.74
C PRO A 29 -23.68 5.06 -17.97
N VAL A 30 -24.58 5.66 -17.19
CA VAL A 30 -26.04 5.49 -17.36
C VAL A 30 -26.64 6.57 -18.26
N GLY A 31 -26.07 7.79 -18.26
CA GLY A 31 -26.54 8.92 -19.05
C GLY A 31 -25.64 9.28 -20.24
N GLY A 32 -26.11 10.24 -21.05
CA GLY A 32 -25.39 10.75 -22.21
C GLY A 32 -24.01 11.33 -21.86
N ARG A 33 -22.99 10.96 -22.63
CA ARG A 33 -21.63 11.49 -22.50
C ARG A 33 -21.01 11.74 -23.86
N ARG A 34 -20.08 12.69 -23.92
CA ARG A 34 -19.18 12.85 -25.08
C ARG A 34 -18.42 11.54 -25.33
N GLN A 35 -18.17 11.22 -26.60
CA GLN A 35 -17.57 9.93 -26.99
C GLN A 35 -16.23 9.64 -26.30
N ARG A 36 -15.41 10.65 -26.02
CA ARG A 36 -14.15 10.47 -25.26
C ARG A 36 -14.34 9.94 -23.83
N HIS A 37 -15.53 10.14 -23.25
CA HIS A 37 -15.87 9.83 -21.85
C HIS A 37 -16.82 8.64 -21.71
N SER A 38 -17.31 8.06 -22.82
CA SER A 38 -18.18 6.88 -22.85
C SER A 38 -17.41 5.59 -22.56
N GLY A 39 -16.11 5.54 -22.85
CA GLY A 39 -15.26 4.37 -22.61
C GLY A 39 -15.20 3.94 -21.13
N PHE A 40 -15.62 2.71 -20.87
CA PHE A 40 -15.57 2.05 -19.55
C PHE A 40 -14.63 0.84 -19.50
N SER A 41 -14.42 0.15 -20.62
CA SER A 41 -13.49 -0.98 -20.71
C SER A 41 -12.03 -0.52 -20.91
N ARG A 42 -11.07 -1.44 -20.67
CA ARG A 42 -9.62 -1.24 -20.89
C ARG A 42 -9.02 -0.01 -20.18
N LYS A 43 -9.55 0.38 -19.02
CA LYS A 43 -8.96 1.42 -18.19
C LYS A 43 -7.91 0.81 -17.25
N VAL A 44 -6.76 1.44 -17.15
CA VAL A 44 -5.68 1.06 -16.23
C VAL A 44 -5.77 1.94 -14.99
N PRO A 45 -5.68 1.39 -13.76
CA PRO A 45 -5.64 2.22 -12.56
C PRO A 45 -4.33 3.03 -12.52
N ALA A 46 -4.40 4.27 -12.03
CA ALA A 46 -3.20 5.07 -11.81
C ALA A 46 -2.32 4.48 -10.69
N LYS A 47 -2.95 3.87 -9.67
CA LYS A 47 -2.26 3.21 -8.56
C LYS A 47 -1.71 1.86 -8.99
N SER A 48 -0.50 1.52 -8.53
CA SER A 48 0.05 0.18 -8.70
C SER A 48 -0.72 -0.85 -7.87
N MET A 49 -0.74 -2.11 -8.32
CA MET A 49 -1.36 -3.21 -7.54
C MET A 49 -0.73 -3.36 -6.15
N GLN A 50 0.57 -3.08 -6.03
CA GLN A 50 1.29 -3.07 -4.76
C GLN A 50 0.72 -2.01 -3.82
N LEU A 51 0.59 -0.76 -4.28
CA LEU A 51 0.01 0.33 -3.49
C LEU A 51 -1.44 0.05 -3.10
N ILE A 52 -2.24 -0.52 -4.01
CA ILE A 52 -3.61 -0.96 -3.70
C ILE A 52 -3.61 -2.01 -2.57
N GLY A 53 -2.64 -2.91 -2.56
CA GLY A 53 -2.43 -3.88 -1.50
C GLY A 53 -2.10 -3.21 -0.16
N GLU A 54 -1.13 -2.30 -0.16
CA GLU A 54 -0.74 -1.52 1.03
C GLU A 54 -1.94 -0.75 1.61
N GLU A 55 -2.73 -0.06 0.77
CA GLU A 55 -3.90 0.70 1.21
C GLU A 55 -5.00 -0.19 1.80
N ARG A 56 -5.17 -1.42 1.28
CA ARG A 56 -6.13 -2.38 1.86
C ARG A 56 -5.67 -2.85 3.24
N VAL A 57 -4.38 -3.12 3.40
CA VAL A 57 -3.81 -3.52 4.69
C VAL A 57 -3.90 -2.39 5.72
N GLY A 58 -3.55 -1.15 5.33
CA GLY A 58 -3.68 0.01 6.22
C GLY A 58 -5.11 0.26 6.69
N LYS A 59 -6.12 -0.01 5.83
CA LYS A 59 -7.53 0.04 6.24
C LYS A 59 -7.95 -1.10 7.17
N ALA A 60 -7.38 -2.29 6.98
CA ALA A 60 -7.70 -3.46 7.80
C ALA A 60 -7.07 -3.38 9.21
N TYR A 61 -5.91 -2.74 9.32
CA TYR A 61 -5.17 -2.56 10.58
C TYR A 61 -4.95 -1.07 10.86
N PRO A 62 -5.99 -0.31 11.25
CA PRO A 62 -5.89 1.15 11.40
C PRO A 62 -5.02 1.60 12.58
N ASN A 63 -4.77 0.71 13.55
CA ASN A 63 -3.88 0.94 14.68
C ASN A 63 -2.39 0.76 14.34
N LEU A 64 -2.08 0.24 13.15
CA LEU A 64 -0.72 -0.02 12.68
C LEU A 64 -0.38 0.85 11.49
N GLU A 65 0.89 1.22 11.35
CA GLU A 65 1.37 2.02 10.23
C GLU A 65 2.16 1.17 9.23
N VAL A 66 1.92 1.43 7.93
CA VAL A 66 2.60 0.73 6.84
C VAL A 66 4.00 1.30 6.63
N LEU A 67 5.01 0.46 6.79
CA LEU A 67 6.39 0.82 6.49
C LEU A 67 6.68 0.70 5.00
N ASN A 68 6.52 -0.51 4.46
CA ASN A 68 6.79 -0.84 3.07
C ASN A 68 6.15 -2.19 2.71
N SER A 69 6.27 -2.59 1.45
CA SER A 69 5.82 -3.91 0.98
C SER A 69 6.75 -4.51 -0.05
N TYR A 70 6.63 -5.81 -0.28
CA TYR A 70 7.34 -6.52 -1.36
C TYR A 70 6.46 -7.57 -2.03
N TRP A 71 6.80 -7.89 -3.26
CA TRP A 71 6.15 -8.94 -4.03
C TRP A 71 6.60 -10.32 -3.56
N VAL A 72 5.65 -11.27 -3.52
CA VAL A 72 5.91 -12.65 -3.07
C VAL A 72 5.67 -13.64 -4.19
N GLY A 73 4.60 -13.45 -4.98
CA GLY A 73 4.18 -14.39 -6.01
C GLY A 73 3.03 -13.87 -6.84
N GLU A 74 2.77 -14.52 -7.97
CA GLU A 74 1.57 -14.29 -8.78
C GLU A 74 1.07 -15.56 -9.44
N ASP A 75 -0.23 -15.62 -9.67
CA ASP A 75 -0.90 -16.65 -10.47
C ASP A 75 -1.66 -15.97 -11.62
N GLY A 76 -2.45 -16.71 -12.39
CA GLY A 76 -3.24 -16.15 -13.49
C GLY A 76 -4.23 -15.03 -13.09
N GLN A 77 -4.69 -14.99 -11.84
CA GLN A 77 -5.81 -14.16 -11.41
C GLN A 77 -5.44 -13.10 -10.34
N TYR A 78 -4.34 -13.29 -9.63
CA TYR A 78 -3.97 -12.58 -8.42
C TYR A 78 -2.46 -12.37 -8.33
N LYS A 79 -2.08 -11.30 -7.64
CA LYS A 79 -0.73 -11.06 -7.13
C LYS A 79 -0.78 -11.03 -5.62
N TRP A 80 0.26 -11.56 -5.00
CA TRP A 80 0.44 -11.52 -3.55
C TRP A 80 1.60 -10.61 -3.19
N PHE A 81 1.36 -9.79 -2.17
CA PHE A 81 2.35 -8.91 -1.58
C PHE A 81 2.40 -9.17 -0.08
N GLU A 82 3.58 -9.04 0.50
CA GLU A 82 3.76 -8.97 1.94
C GLU A 82 4.01 -7.52 2.33
N VAL A 83 3.18 -7.02 3.25
CA VAL A 83 3.20 -5.65 3.75
C VAL A 83 3.76 -5.68 5.16
N ILE A 84 4.78 -4.87 5.41
CA ILE A 84 5.43 -4.72 6.71
C ILE A 84 4.72 -3.58 7.44
N LEU A 85 4.23 -3.88 8.63
CA LEU A 85 3.55 -2.98 9.54
C LEU A 85 4.39 -2.75 10.80
N ALA A 86 4.31 -1.55 11.35
CA ALA A 86 4.84 -1.21 12.67
C ALA A 86 3.72 -0.66 13.56
N ASP A 87 3.76 -1.03 14.84
CA ASP A 87 2.88 -0.49 15.87
C ASP A 87 3.50 0.77 16.50
N PRO A 88 2.97 1.98 16.21
CA PRO A 88 3.51 3.21 16.78
C PRO A 88 3.26 3.34 18.29
N HIS A 89 2.33 2.58 18.87
CA HIS A 89 2.00 2.60 20.30
C HIS A 89 2.87 1.64 21.12
N HIS A 90 3.62 0.76 20.47
CA HIS A 90 4.45 -0.22 21.16
C HIS A 90 5.76 0.41 21.70
N ALA A 91 6.05 0.20 22.99
CA ALA A 91 7.23 0.78 23.63
C ALA A 91 8.56 0.37 22.96
N GLY A 92 8.65 -0.85 22.43
CA GLY A 92 9.82 -1.32 21.68
C GLY A 92 10.05 -0.62 20.33
N ILE A 93 9.02 0.03 19.78
CA ILE A 93 9.14 0.87 18.57
C ILE A 93 9.50 2.30 18.97
N GLN A 94 8.83 2.85 19.97
CA GLN A 94 9.06 4.22 20.44
C GLN A 94 10.49 4.45 20.96
N ARG A 95 11.08 3.44 21.62
CA ARG A 95 12.45 3.52 22.15
C ARG A 95 13.54 3.24 21.12
N ASP A 96 13.19 2.75 19.92
CA ASP A 96 14.20 2.44 18.88
C ASP A 96 14.41 3.64 17.97
N ASN A 97 15.60 4.23 18.07
CA ASN A 97 16.00 5.43 17.33
C ASN A 97 15.98 5.26 15.80
N ASP A 98 16.04 4.04 15.27
CA ASP A 98 16.03 3.83 13.82
C ASP A 98 14.62 3.88 13.20
N ILE A 99 13.59 3.61 14.01
CA ILE A 99 12.20 3.46 13.52
C ILE A 99 11.20 4.38 14.22
N ASN A 100 11.56 4.99 15.35
CA ASN A 100 10.67 5.85 16.14
C ASN A 100 10.00 6.98 15.36
N TRP A 101 10.59 7.43 14.23
CA TRP A 101 9.99 8.38 13.31
C TRP A 101 8.59 7.95 12.81
N ILE A 102 8.28 6.65 12.81
CA ILE A 102 6.95 6.14 12.46
C ILE A 102 5.88 6.51 13.49
N CYS A 103 6.27 6.79 14.73
CA CYS A 103 5.36 7.17 15.82
C CYS A 103 4.88 8.62 15.71
N ASP A 104 5.52 9.45 14.88
CA ASP A 104 5.13 10.85 14.71
C ASP A 104 3.73 10.97 14.09
N LYS A 105 2.96 11.94 14.58
CA LYS A 105 1.64 12.27 14.00
C LYS A 105 1.71 12.57 12.49
N SER A 106 2.86 13.08 12.02
CA SER A 106 3.12 13.36 10.61
C SER A 106 3.14 12.10 9.73
N GLN A 107 3.35 10.92 10.32
CA GLN A 107 3.37 9.63 9.63
C GLN A 107 2.05 8.89 9.65
N GLN A 108 1.03 9.39 10.35
CA GLN A 108 -0.28 8.75 10.39
C GLN A 108 -0.89 8.65 8.98
N GLY A 109 -1.40 7.48 8.63
CA GLY A 109 -2.01 7.20 7.33
C GLY A 109 -1.07 7.46 6.14
N ARG A 110 0.25 7.27 6.31
CA ARG A 110 1.26 7.58 5.28
C ARG A 110 1.05 6.84 3.95
N VAL A 111 0.48 5.64 4.02
CA VAL A 111 0.14 4.83 2.84
C VAL A 111 -0.88 5.54 1.95
N HIS A 112 -1.91 6.16 2.53
CA HIS A 112 -2.97 6.84 1.79
C HIS A 112 -2.50 8.15 1.15
N ARG A 113 -1.42 8.73 1.69
CA ARG A 113 -0.74 9.90 1.13
C ARG A 113 0.35 9.53 0.11
N GLY A 114 0.57 8.22 -0.12
CA GLY A 114 1.56 7.73 -1.06
C GLY A 114 3.00 8.04 -0.65
N LEU A 115 3.31 7.98 0.66
CA LEU A 115 4.66 8.19 1.18
C LEU A 115 5.50 6.90 1.29
N THR A 116 4.88 5.74 1.05
CA THR A 116 5.58 4.45 0.89
C THR A 116 6.40 4.44 -0.41
N SER A 117 7.31 3.46 -0.57
CA SER A 117 8.10 3.32 -1.81
C SER A 117 7.19 3.17 -3.04
N ALA A 118 6.16 2.31 -2.95
CA ALA A 118 5.18 2.13 -4.02
C ALA A 118 4.38 3.42 -4.31
N GLY A 119 4.03 4.18 -3.28
CA GLY A 119 3.35 5.47 -3.39
C GLY A 119 4.21 6.55 -4.06
N LYS A 120 5.47 6.69 -3.64
CA LYS A 120 6.43 7.64 -4.24
C LYS A 120 6.68 7.33 -5.71
N LYS A 121 6.84 6.04 -6.05
CA LYS A 121 6.99 5.58 -7.45
C LYS A 121 5.76 5.94 -8.30
N MET A 122 4.55 5.70 -7.79
CA MET A 122 3.31 6.10 -8.48
C MET A 122 3.25 7.62 -8.72
N ARG A 123 3.72 8.42 -7.76
CA ARG A 123 3.76 9.89 -7.86
C ARG A 123 4.86 10.44 -8.78
N GLY A 124 5.71 9.59 -9.35
CA GLY A 124 6.85 10.02 -10.16
C GLY A 124 7.96 10.70 -9.34
N LEU A 125 8.02 10.45 -8.03
CA LEU A 125 9.00 11.02 -7.10
C LEU A 125 10.14 10.05 -6.76
N GLY A 126 10.24 8.94 -7.50
CA GLY A 126 11.32 7.97 -7.37
C GLY A 126 12.34 8.17 -8.49
N HIS A 127 13.59 8.42 -8.11
CA HIS A 127 14.74 8.13 -8.96
C HIS A 127 14.99 6.62 -9.01
#